data_AF-A0A7X7IIY3-F1
#
_entry.id   AF-A0A7X7IIY3-F1
#
_cell.length_a   1.000
_cell.length_b   1.000
_cell.length_c   1.000
_cell.angle_alpha   90.00
_cell.angle_beta   90.00
_cell.angle_gamma   90.00
#
_symmetry.space_group_name_H-M   'P 1'
#
loop_
_entity.id
_entity.type
_entity.pdbx_description
1 polymer ?
#
loop_
_entity_poly.entity_id
_entity_poly.type
_entity_poly.pdbx_seq_one_letter_code
_entity_poly.pdbx_strand_id
1 'polypeptide(L)'
;MAKFEFKFEALYKLRKMKQEQTERELAQRLNLHHQHLLQVEKINAQIDEHYNQIRQSRLVGNIQITGLIADRRYLNQLHAMKLHQIASLAKSRQLVDTARSKVAQAKKQTDIMTKLKEKMLQQYQKEMLKRETIELDDLANAKAAWQRRRTR
;
A
#
# COMPACT_ATOMS: atom_id res chain seq x y z
N MET A 1 -33.50 20.41 -9.36
CA MET A 1 -32.89 19.19 -9.97
C MET A 1 -32.60 18.20 -8.86
N ALA A 2 -33.05 16.96 -8.99
CA ALA A 2 -32.70 15.92 -8.02
C ALA A 2 -31.17 15.71 -8.01
N LYS A 3 -30.59 15.47 -6.83
CA LYS A 3 -29.16 15.17 -6.69
C LYS A 3 -28.97 13.65 -6.80
N PHE A 4 -27.88 13.20 -7.41
CA PHE A 4 -27.53 11.79 -7.45
C PHE A 4 -27.07 11.32 -6.07
N GLU A 5 -27.78 10.37 -5.48
CA GLU A 5 -27.41 9.74 -4.22
C GLU A 5 -26.94 8.30 -4.46
N PHE A 6 -25.69 8.02 -4.07
CA PHE A 6 -25.15 6.67 -4.20
C PHE A 6 -25.54 5.83 -2.98
N LYS A 7 -26.47 4.88 -3.19
CA LYS A 7 -27.01 4.00 -2.14
C LYS A 7 -25.94 3.24 -1.33
N PHE A 8 -24.76 3.00 -1.90
CA PHE A 8 -23.66 2.29 -1.22
C PHE A 8 -22.52 3.21 -0.75
N GLU A 9 -22.80 4.50 -0.53
CA GLU A 9 -21.76 5.44 -0.11
C GLU A 9 -21.13 5.10 1.25
N ALA A 10 -21.92 4.65 2.22
CA ALA A 10 -21.41 4.19 3.51
C ALA A 10 -20.46 3.00 3.36
N LEU A 11 -20.83 2.02 2.52
CA LEU A 11 -20.00 0.85 2.24
C LEU A 11 -18.71 1.23 1.49
N TYR A 12 -18.78 2.19 0.57
CA TYR A 12 -17.60 2.72 -0.13
C TYR A 12 -16.64 3.39 0.85
N LYS A 13 -17.13 4.25 1.74
CA LYS A 13 -16.33 4.89 2.79
C LYS A 13 -15.66 3.85 3.69
N LEU A 14 -16.39 2.84 4.14
CA LEU A 14 -15.85 1.76 4.96
C LEU A 14 -14.71 1.00 4.24
N ARG A 15 -14.90 0.65 2.97
CA ARG A 15 -13.86 -0.05 2.19
C ARG A 15 -12.64 0.83 1.94
N LYS A 16 -12.83 2.13 1.73
CA LYS A 16 -11.74 3.10 1.59
C LYS A 16 -10.93 3.21 2.89
N MET A 17 -11.60 3.32 4.04
CA MET A 17 -10.92 3.30 5.35
C MET A 17 -10.13 2.00 5.55
N LYS A 18 -10.70 0.85 5.17
CA LYS A 18 -10.02 -0.44 5.24
C LYS A 18 -8.79 -0.51 4.32
N GLN A 19 -8.85 0.09 3.13
CA GLN A 19 -7.70 0.22 2.24
C GLN A 19 -6.60 1.08 2.88
N GLU A 20 -6.95 2.25 3.42
CA GLU A 20 -5.98 3.13 4.10
C GLU A 20 -5.33 2.42 5.29
N GLN A 21 -6.11 1.64 6.05
CA GLN A 21 -5.59 0.85 7.16
C GLN A 21 -4.58 -0.23 6.71
N THR A 22 -4.87 -0.95 5.62
CA THR A 22 -3.96 -1.98 5.11
C THR A 22 -2.69 -1.38 4.49
N GLU A 23 -2.80 -0.19 3.87
CA GLU A 23 -1.65 0.57 3.37
C GLU A 23 -0.75 1.05 4.51
N ARG A 24 -1.33 1.52 5.62
CA ARG A 24 -0.57 1.86 6.85
C ARG A 24 0.12 0.63 7.44
N GLU A 25 -0.57 -0.50 7.50
CA GLU A 25 0.05 -1.77 7.96
C GLU A 25 1.24 -2.15 7.07
N LEU A 26 1.08 -2.07 5.74
CA LEU A 26 2.17 -2.35 4.80
C LEU A 26 3.37 -1.42 5.03
N ALA A 27 3.15 -0.12 5.23
CA ALA A 27 4.22 0.84 5.51
C ALA A 27 4.98 0.47 6.80
N GLN A 28 4.28 0.09 7.87
CA GLN A 28 4.90 -0.38 9.10
C GLN A 28 5.75 -1.64 8.88
N ARG A 29 5.25 -2.62 8.10
CA ARG A 29 6.01 -3.84 7.78
C ARG A 29 7.24 -3.56 6.94
N LEU A 30 7.15 -2.64 5.98
CA LEU A 30 8.29 -2.22 5.16
C LEU A 30 9.36 -1.54 6.00
N ASN A 31 8.97 -0.67 6.93
CA ASN A 31 9.91 -0.02 7.85
C ASN A 31 10.64 -1.05 8.73
N LEU A 32 9.91 -2.01 9.30
CA LEU A 32 10.53 -3.10 10.07
C LEU A 32 11.50 -3.94 9.22
N HIS A 33 11.10 -4.27 7.98
CA HIS A 33 11.96 -5.00 7.06
C HIS A 33 13.26 -4.22 6.76
N HIS A 34 13.14 -2.92 6.51
CA HIS A 34 14.27 -2.05 6.26
C HIS A 34 15.19 -1.94 7.48
N GLN A 35 14.63 -1.80 8.68
CA GLN A 35 15.42 -1.83 9.92
C GLN A 35 16.19 -3.14 10.08
N HIS A 36 15.56 -4.27 9.75
CA HIS A 36 16.27 -5.55 9.79
C HIS A 36 17.44 -5.60 8.80
N LEU A 37 17.26 -5.05 7.60
CA LEU A 37 18.28 -4.97 6.56
C LEU A 37 19.47 -4.12 7.02
N LEU A 38 19.21 -2.90 7.51
CA LEU A 38 20.25 -2.00 8.04
C LEU A 38 21.05 -2.66 9.18
N GLN A 39 20.39 -3.42 10.04
CA GLN A 39 21.07 -4.11 11.13
C GLN A 39 21.97 -5.25 10.62
N VAL A 40 21.59 -5.97 9.55
CA VAL A 40 22.48 -6.96 8.90
C VAL A 40 23.71 -6.27 8.32
N GLU A 41 23.51 -5.15 7.62
CA GLU A 41 24.61 -4.36 7.04
C GLU A 41 25.57 -3.85 8.13
N LYS A 42 25.03 -3.35 9.24
CA LYS A 42 25.82 -2.94 10.40
C LYS A 42 26.67 -4.07 10.97
N ILE A 43 26.10 -5.27 11.11
CA ILE A 43 26.85 -6.44 11.60
C ILE A 43 27.93 -6.86 10.60
N ASN A 44 27.65 -6.80 9.28
CA ASN A 44 28.67 -7.07 8.27
C ASN A 44 29.83 -6.08 8.35
N ALA A 45 29.52 -4.78 8.47
CA ALA A 45 30.54 -3.75 8.62
C ALA A 45 31.40 -3.98 9.88
N GLN A 46 30.79 -4.40 11.00
CA GLN A 46 31.52 -4.75 12.22
C GLN A 46 32.43 -5.97 12.04
N ILE A 47 31.97 -6.99 11.31
CA ILE A 47 32.78 -8.17 10.99
C ILE A 47 33.99 -7.76 10.13
N ASP A 48 33.77 -6.96 9.08
CA ASP A 48 34.82 -6.53 8.16
C ASP A 48 35.84 -5.61 8.86
N GLU A 49 35.37 -4.67 9.67
CA GLU A 49 36.21 -3.80 10.50
C GLU A 49 37.07 -4.63 11.45
N HIS A 50 36.49 -5.61 12.14
CA HIS A 50 37.22 -6.46 13.06
C HIS A 50 38.27 -7.32 12.34
N TYR A 51 37.97 -7.84 11.14
CA TYR A 51 38.97 -8.53 10.32
C TYR A 51 40.13 -7.61 9.93
N ASN A 52 39.84 -6.36 9.55
CA ASN A 52 40.86 -5.38 9.21
C ASN A 52 41.75 -5.04 10.42
N GLN A 53 41.15 -4.89 11.60
CA GLN A 53 41.88 -4.66 12.85
C GLN A 53 42.82 -5.82 13.19
N ILE A 54 42.37 -7.08 13.08
CA ILE A 54 43.21 -8.26 13.29
C ILE A 54 44.39 -8.25 12.30
N ARG A 55 44.12 -7.98 11.01
CA ARG A 55 45.15 -7.96 9.97
C ARG A 55 46.22 -6.90 10.22
N GLN A 56 45.82 -5.70 10.64
CA GLN A 56 46.72 -4.57 10.84
C GLN A 56 47.52 -4.66 12.14
N SER A 57 46.92 -5.14 13.22
CA SER A 57 47.50 -5.00 14.58
C SER A 57 48.17 -6.26 15.13
N ARG A 58 47.85 -7.46 14.61
CA ARG A 58 48.20 -8.73 15.29
C ARG A 58 48.92 -9.78 14.43
N LEU A 59 49.24 -9.48 13.17
CA LEU A 59 49.96 -10.39 12.27
C LEU A 59 51.48 -10.13 12.17
N VAL A 60 52.00 -9.12 12.88
CA VAL A 60 53.43 -8.77 12.88
C VAL A 60 53.95 -8.72 14.32
N GLY A 61 55.00 -9.48 14.63
CA GLY A 61 55.61 -9.55 15.97
C GLY A 61 55.21 -10.78 16.80
N ASN A 62 55.33 -10.68 18.14
CA ASN A 62 55.04 -11.79 19.06
C ASN A 62 53.52 -11.95 19.24
N ILE A 63 52.95 -13.01 18.67
CA ILE A 63 51.50 -13.23 18.62
C ILE A 63 51.00 -13.72 19.97
N GLN A 64 50.13 -12.94 20.63
CA GLN A 64 49.45 -13.38 21.84
C GLN A 64 48.28 -14.30 21.51
N ILE A 65 48.44 -15.60 21.81
CA ILE A 65 47.42 -16.65 21.55
C ILE A 65 46.08 -16.32 22.24
N THR A 66 46.12 -15.73 23.43
CA THR A 66 44.93 -15.32 24.19
C THR A 66 44.08 -14.28 23.43
N GLY A 67 44.72 -13.34 22.74
CA GLY A 67 44.06 -12.34 21.90
C GLY A 67 43.34 -12.97 20.71
N LEU A 68 43.98 -13.95 20.04
CA LEU A 68 43.36 -14.68 18.92
C LEU A 68 42.12 -15.48 19.35
N ILE A 69 42.15 -16.08 20.54
CA ILE A 69 40.98 -16.81 21.08
C ILE A 69 39.82 -15.84 21.36
N ALA A 70 40.10 -14.67 21.93
CA ALA A 70 39.10 -13.64 22.17
C ALA A 70 38.48 -13.13 20.86
N ASP A 71 39.31 -12.84 19.85
CA ASP A 71 38.88 -12.39 18.53
C ASP A 71 37.97 -13.41 17.85
N ARG A 72 38.36 -14.69 17.88
CA ARG A 72 37.56 -15.79 17.32
C ARG A 72 36.21 -15.91 18.01
N ARG A 73 36.17 -15.79 19.34
CA ARG A 73 34.90 -15.83 20.11
C ARG A 73 33.99 -14.67 19.73
N TYR A 74 34.55 -13.46 19.61
CA TYR A 74 33.80 -12.28 19.23
C TYR A 74 33.25 -12.39 17.79
N LEU A 75 34.06 -12.82 16.82
CA LEU A 75 33.61 -13.06 15.45
C LEU A 75 32.50 -14.13 15.39
N ASN A 76 32.63 -15.22 16.14
CA ASN A 76 31.58 -16.24 16.23
C ASN A 76 30.27 -15.66 16.77
N GLN A 77 30.34 -14.79 17.78
CA GLN A 77 29.17 -14.08 18.31
C GLN A 77 28.53 -13.18 17.24
N LEU A 78 29.33 -12.40 16.50
CA LEU A 78 28.84 -11.55 15.41
C LEU A 78 28.18 -12.38 14.30
N HIS A 79 28.76 -13.53 13.93
CA HIS A 79 28.15 -14.45 12.97
C HIS A 79 26.82 -15.03 13.47
N ALA A 80 26.73 -15.40 14.74
CA ALA A 80 25.49 -15.88 15.34
C ALA A 80 24.40 -14.77 15.33
N MET A 81 24.78 -13.53 15.66
CA MET A 81 23.89 -12.37 15.58
C MET A 81 23.43 -12.11 14.15
N LYS A 82 24.33 -12.20 13.16
CA LYS A 82 24.00 -12.07 11.75
C LYS A 82 22.98 -13.11 11.31
N LEU A 83 23.19 -14.38 11.65
CA LEU A 83 22.27 -15.46 11.32
C LEU A 83 20.88 -15.23 11.93
N HIS A 84 20.83 -14.81 13.20
CA HIS A 84 19.56 -14.46 13.85
C HIS A 84 18.86 -13.31 13.13
N GLN A 85 19.61 -12.28 12.73
CA GLN A 85 19.05 -11.13 12.03
C GLN A 85 18.56 -11.49 10.63
N ILE A 86 19.26 -12.36 9.90
CA ILE A 86 18.82 -12.88 8.59
C ILE A 86 17.52 -13.67 8.74
N ALA A 87 17.37 -14.48 9.80
CA ALA A 87 16.12 -15.18 10.06
C ALA A 87 14.96 -14.20 10.33
N SER A 88 15.21 -13.13 11.08
CA SER A 88 14.24 -12.04 11.30
C SER A 88 13.90 -11.29 10.01
N LEU A 89 14.89 -11.04 9.15
CA LEU A 89 14.70 -10.45 7.83
C LEU A 89 13.77 -11.33 6.97
N ALA A 90 14.00 -12.65 6.93
CA ALA A 90 13.15 -13.58 6.20
C ALA A 90 11.70 -13.56 6.70
N LYS A 91 11.49 -13.56 8.02
CA LYS A 91 10.16 -13.42 8.62
C LYS A 91 9.50 -12.09 8.26
N SER A 92 10.23 -10.98 8.36
CA SER A 92 9.69 -9.66 7.99
C SER A 92 9.30 -9.58 6.52
N ARG A 93 10.04 -10.24 5.63
CA ARG A 93 9.71 -10.33 4.20
C ARG A 93 8.39 -11.06 3.96
N GLN A 94 8.18 -12.20 4.62
CA GLN A 94 6.89 -12.91 4.56
C GLN A 94 5.73 -12.03 5.04
N LEU A 95 5.93 -11.25 6.11
CA LEU A 95 4.93 -10.30 6.59
C LEU A 95 4.65 -9.16 5.60
N VAL A 96 5.68 -8.67 4.89
CA VAL A 96 5.51 -7.69 3.81
C VAL A 96 4.69 -8.28 2.66
N ASP A 97 4.99 -9.51 2.24
CA ASP A 97 4.29 -10.16 1.12
C ASP A 97 2.81 -10.42 1.45
N THR A 98 2.52 -10.84 2.68
CA THR A 98 1.13 -10.96 3.15
C THR A 98 0.42 -9.61 3.29
N ALA A 99 1.12 -8.55 3.70
CA ALA A 99 0.53 -7.21 3.73
C ALA A 99 0.24 -6.68 2.31
N ARG A 100 1.13 -6.95 1.34
CA ARG A 100 0.94 -6.59 -0.08
C ARG A 100 -0.30 -7.27 -0.66
N SER A 101 -0.52 -8.55 -0.38
CA SER A 101 -1.71 -9.25 -0.88
C SER A 101 -3.01 -8.68 -0.28
N LYS A 102 -3.01 -8.32 1.01
CA LYS A 102 -4.14 -7.64 1.67
C LYS A 102 -4.43 -6.27 1.03
N VAL A 103 -3.41 -5.46 0.76
CA VAL A 103 -3.57 -4.16 0.09
C VAL A 103 -4.13 -4.36 -1.33
N ALA A 104 -3.62 -5.33 -2.08
CA ALA A 104 -4.14 -5.64 -3.41
C ALA A 104 -5.61 -6.04 -3.38
N GLN A 105 -6.02 -6.85 -2.39
CA GLN A 105 -7.42 -7.22 -2.22
C GLN A 105 -8.30 -6.04 -1.82
N ALA A 106 -7.83 -5.19 -0.90
CA ALA A 106 -8.55 -3.99 -0.48
C ALA A 106 -8.74 -3.00 -1.65
N LYS A 107 -7.71 -2.79 -2.47
CA LYS A 107 -7.77 -1.97 -3.70
C LYS A 107 -8.78 -2.53 -4.71
N LYS A 108 -8.76 -3.84 -4.96
CA LYS A 108 -9.78 -4.47 -5.83
C LYS A 108 -11.20 -4.20 -5.31
N GLN A 109 -11.42 -4.27 -4.00
CA GLN A 109 -12.74 -4.02 -3.40
C GLN A 109 -13.18 -2.57 -3.50
N THR A 110 -12.27 -1.61 -3.43
CA THR A 110 -12.59 -0.19 -3.62
C THR A 110 -12.82 0.13 -5.10
N ASP A 111 -12.02 -0.42 -6.00
CA ASP A 111 -12.16 -0.27 -7.45
C ASP A 111 -13.49 -0.82 -7.99
N ILE A 112 -13.99 -1.93 -7.42
CA ILE A 112 -15.31 -2.45 -7.76
C ILE A 112 -16.41 -1.44 -7.38
N MET A 113 -16.27 -0.78 -6.24
CA MET A 113 -17.25 0.20 -5.77
C MET A 113 -17.20 1.50 -6.57
N THR A 114 -16.01 1.97 -6.97
CA THR A 114 -15.87 3.16 -7.82
C THR A 114 -16.54 2.92 -9.17
N LYS A 115 -16.25 1.78 -9.82
CA LYS A 115 -16.90 1.39 -11.08
C LYS A 115 -18.42 1.27 -10.95
N LEU A 116 -18.91 0.71 -9.84
CA LEU A 116 -20.34 0.62 -9.58
C LEU A 116 -20.98 2.02 -9.45
N LYS A 117 -20.32 2.93 -8.72
CA LYS A 117 -20.76 4.32 -8.56
C LYS A 117 -20.82 5.04 -9.91
N GLU A 118 -19.78 4.91 -10.72
CA GLU A 118 -19.73 5.49 -12.07
C GLU A 118 -20.85 4.97 -12.96
N LYS A 119 -21.09 3.65 -12.97
CA LYS A 119 -22.18 3.05 -13.74
C LYS A 119 -23.56 3.56 -13.31
N MET A 120 -23.81 3.65 -12.00
CA MET A 120 -25.07 4.20 -11.48
C MET A 120 -25.24 5.68 -11.81
N LEU A 121 -24.16 6.45 -11.75
CA LEU A 121 -24.17 7.87 -12.14
C LEU A 121 -24.53 8.04 -13.62
N GLN A 122 -23.92 7.24 -14.50
CA GLN A 122 -24.23 7.26 -15.93
C GLN A 122 -25.68 6.87 -16.22
N GLN A 123 -26.23 5.89 -15.51
CA GLN A 123 -27.64 5.51 -15.63
C GLN A 123 -28.56 6.65 -15.19
N TYR A 124 -28.27 7.28 -14.05
CA TYR A 124 -29.02 8.42 -13.55
C TYR A 124 -29.00 9.61 -14.53
N GLN A 125 -27.84 9.94 -15.09
CA GLN A 125 -27.72 10.99 -16.10
C GLN A 125 -28.53 10.67 -17.36
N LYS A 126 -28.50 9.43 -17.83
CA LYS A 126 -29.33 8.99 -18.98
C LYS A 126 -30.82 9.10 -18.69
N GLU A 127 -31.26 8.76 -17.49
CA GLU A 127 -32.68 8.90 -17.09
C GLU A 127 -33.10 10.36 -16.97
N MET A 128 -32.25 11.22 -16.41
CA MET A 128 -32.50 12.67 -16.34
C MET A 128 -32.62 13.28 -17.73
N LEU A 129 -31.68 12.99 -18.63
CA LEU A 129 -31.73 13.47 -20.02
C LEU A 129 -33.01 13.01 -20.73
N LYS A 130 -33.44 11.75 -20.52
CA LYS A 130 -34.70 11.26 -21.09
C LYS A 130 -35.92 12.02 -20.56
N ARG A 131 -35.95 12.34 -19.26
CA ARG A 131 -37.05 13.13 -18.66
C ARG A 131 -37.07 14.55 -19.21
N GLU A 132 -35.91 15.20 -19.28
CA GLU A 132 -35.76 16.54 -19.84
C GLU A 132 -36.20 16.59 -21.32
N THR A 133 -35.86 15.59 -22.13
CA THR A 133 -36.31 15.52 -23.52
C THR A 133 -37.83 15.39 -23.63
N ILE A 134 -38.46 14.57 -22.77
CA ILE A 134 -39.93 14.42 -22.75
C ILE A 134 -40.59 15.73 -22.34
N GLU A 135 -40.09 16.39 -21.30
CA GLU A 135 -40.61 17.69 -20.84
C GLU A 135 -40.49 18.77 -21.92
N LEU A 136 -39.38 18.79 -22.67
CA LEU A 136 -39.19 19.72 -23.79
C LEU A 136 -40.15 19.44 -24.96
N ASP A 137 -40.37 18.17 -25.30
CA ASP A 137 -41.31 17.76 -26.34
C ASP A 137 -42.75 18.13 -25.95
N ASP A 138 -43.14 17.91 -24.69
CA ASP A 138 -44.46 18.29 -24.16
C ASP A 138 -44.67 19.81 -24.19
N LEU A 139 -43.65 20.59 -23.80
CA LEU A 139 -43.66 22.06 -23.92
C LEU A 139 -43.79 22.54 -25.37
N ALA A 140 -43.06 21.92 -26.29
CA ALA A 140 -43.13 22.24 -27.72
C ALA A 140 -44.51 21.92 -28.29
N ASN A 141 -45.08 20.76 -27.94
CA ASN A 141 -46.42 20.35 -28.35
C ASN A 141 -47.50 21.27 -27.79
N ALA A 142 -47.41 21.65 -26.50
CA ALA A 142 -48.32 22.61 -25.89
C ALA A 142 -48.25 23.96 -26.62
N LYS A 143 -47.04 24.50 -26.86
CA LYS A 143 -46.85 25.77 -27.57
C LYS A 143 -47.43 25.74 -28.98
N ALA A 144 -47.20 24.66 -29.72
CA ALA A 144 -47.76 24.47 -31.07
C ALA A 144 -49.30 24.40 -31.05
N ALA A 145 -49.89 23.70 -30.07
CA ALA A 145 -51.34 23.64 -29.89
C ALA A 145 -51.95 25.00 -29.57
N TRP A 146 -51.28 25.81 -28.72
CA TRP A 146 -51.68 27.19 -28.44
C TRP A 146 -51.63 28.09 -29.67
N GLN A 147 -50.60 27.99 -30.50
CA GLN A 147 -50.50 28.77 -31.73
C GLN A 147 -51.62 28.43 -32.72
N ARG A 148 -51.95 27.15 -32.91
CA ARG A 148 -53.05 26.72 -33.80
C ARG A 148 -54.44 27.20 -33.34
N ARG A 149 -54.65 27.34 -32.03
CA ARG A 149 -55.91 27.87 -31.47
C ARG A 149 -56.06 29.38 -31.65
N ARG A 150 -54.95 30.12 -31.79
CA ARG A 150 -54.95 31.59 -31.92
C ARG A 150 -55.11 32.08 -33.36
N THR A 151 -54.87 31.19 -34.33
CA THR A 151 -55.01 31.43 -35.78
C THR A 151 -56.36 30.94 -36.34
N ARG A 152 -57.27 30.46 -35.49
CA ARG A 152 -58.68 30.21 -35.80
C ARG A 152 -59.52 31.25 -35.07
#